data_AF-A0A974X0A9-F1
#
_entry.id   AF-A0A974X0A9-F1
#
_cell.length_a   1.000
_cell.length_b   1.000
_cell.length_c   1.000
_cell.angle_alpha   90.00
_cell.angle_beta   90.00
_cell.angle_gamma   90.00
#
_symmetry.space_group_name_H-M   'P 1'
#
loop_
_entity.id
_entity.type
_entity.pdbx_description
1 polymer ?
#
loop_
_entity_poly.entity_id
_entity_poly.type
_entity_poly.pdbx_seq_one_letter_code
_entity_poly.pdbx_strand_id
1 'polypeptide(L)'
;MWAAVVAFAGWFVVLCGLRLAPVSVDQEVDLEGGGSFAAAFSVYWPALGITVLVAAVAIYAAVTRAWTTAALVVSAMTAVWSAWALSQGYVMDHRPTLDNYVWTGLALAATATVLATSARGGPRV
;
A
#
# COMPACT_ATOMS: atom_id res chain seq x y z
N MET A 1 8.96 -17.12 -1.62
CA MET A 1 7.83 -16.89 -2.54
C MET A 1 6.59 -16.40 -1.80
N TRP A 2 6.10 -17.11 -0.78
CA TRP A 2 4.93 -16.70 0.01
C TRP A 2 5.01 -15.29 0.59
N ALA A 3 6.17 -14.88 1.12
CA ALA A 3 6.37 -13.51 1.60
C ALA A 3 6.08 -12.43 0.53
N ALA A 4 6.47 -12.69 -0.72
CA ALA A 4 6.21 -11.76 -1.82
C ALA A 4 4.71 -11.71 -2.12
N VAL A 5 4.04 -12.86 -2.20
CA VAL A 5 2.58 -12.94 -2.41
C VAL A 5 1.83 -12.11 -1.37
N VAL A 6 2.20 -12.26 -0.09
CA VAL A 6 1.58 -11.49 1.01
C VAL A 6 1.87 -10.00 0.88
N ALA A 7 3.09 -9.60 0.50
CA ALA A 7 3.44 -8.19 0.31
C ALA A 7 2.63 -7.55 -0.83
N PHE A 8 2.54 -8.22 -1.98
CA PHE A 8 1.76 -7.74 -3.13
C PHE A 8 0.26 -7.72 -2.82
N ALA A 9 -0.26 -8.70 -2.08
CA ALA A 9 -1.64 -8.70 -1.60
C ALA A 9 -1.92 -7.50 -0.68
N GLY A 10 -0.97 -7.16 0.20
CA GLY A 10 -1.04 -5.96 1.04
C GLY A 10 -1.19 -4.68 0.23
N TRP A 11 -0.32 -4.48 -0.76
CA TRP A 11 -0.43 -3.33 -1.67
C TRP A 11 -1.74 -3.34 -2.47
N PHE A 12 -2.19 -4.52 -2.93
CA PHE A 12 -3.45 -4.65 -3.66
C PHE A 12 -4.67 -4.26 -2.81
N VAL A 13 -4.72 -4.64 -1.54
CA VAL A 13 -5.79 -4.23 -0.61
C VAL A 13 -5.84 -2.70 -0.46
N VAL A 14 -4.68 -2.05 -0.37
CA VAL A 14 -4.59 -0.58 -0.35
C VAL A 14 -5.16 0.04 -1.62
N LEU A 15 -4.81 -0.50 -2.79
CA LEU A 15 -5.37 -0.05 -4.07
C LEU A 15 -6.89 -0.26 -4.17
N CYS A 16 -7.40 -1.38 -3.65
CA CYS A 16 -8.84 -1.61 -3.54
C CYS A 16 -9.50 -0.55 -2.67
N GLY A 17 -8.92 -0.20 -1.51
CA GLY A 17 -9.42 0.88 -0.66
C GLY A 17 -9.45 2.22 -1.40
N LEU A 18 -8.36 2.60 -2.07
CA LEU A 18 -8.30 3.84 -2.84
C LEU A 18 -9.34 3.93 -3.97
N ARG A 19 -9.72 2.80 -4.57
CA ARG A 19 -10.66 2.79 -5.69
C ARG A 19 -12.11 2.57 -5.27
N LEU A 20 -12.34 1.77 -4.23
CA LEU A 20 -13.67 1.26 -3.86
C LEU A 20 -14.19 1.81 -2.52
N ALA A 21 -13.36 2.47 -1.71
CA ALA A 21 -13.84 3.06 -0.46
C ALA A 21 -14.90 4.13 -0.77
N PRO A 22 -16.09 4.07 -0.11
CA PRO A 22 -17.11 5.09 -0.25
C PRO A 22 -16.57 6.47 0.12
N VAL A 23 -17.02 7.45 -0.65
CA VAL A 23 -16.77 8.86 -0.42
C VAL A 23 -17.81 9.38 0.58
N SER A 24 -17.41 10.32 1.44
CA SER A 24 -18.32 11.01 2.35
C SER A 24 -19.47 11.67 1.57
N VAL A 25 -20.67 11.64 2.16
CA VAL A 25 -21.86 12.27 1.60
C VAL A 25 -21.99 13.73 2.05
N ASP A 26 -21.11 14.17 2.94
CA ASP A 26 -21.09 15.52 3.49
C ASP A 26 -20.52 16.53 2.48
N GLN A 27 -21.35 17.52 2.12
CA GLN A 27 -21.00 18.56 1.15
C GLN A 27 -19.99 19.56 1.69
N GLU A 28 -19.93 19.77 3.01
CA GLU A 28 -18.95 20.68 3.62
C GLU A 28 -17.53 20.13 3.47
N VAL A 29 -17.35 18.82 3.67
CA VAL A 29 -16.07 18.12 3.54
C VAL A 29 -15.58 18.12 2.08
N ASP A 30 -16.49 18.05 1.11
CA ASP A 30 -16.13 18.11 -0.32
C ASP A 30 -15.70 19.53 -0.74
N LEU A 31 -16.31 20.57 -0.16
CA LEU A 31 -15.98 21.97 -0.45
C LEU A 31 -14.69 22.44 0.27
N GLU A 32 -14.47 22.05 1.52
CA GLU A 32 -13.29 22.43 2.31
C GLU A 32 -12.02 21.66 1.89
N GLY A 33 -12.16 20.42 1.41
CA GLY A 33 -11.05 19.61 0.92
C GLY A 33 -10.45 20.10 -0.41
N GLY A 34 -10.94 21.18 -1.01
CA GLY A 34 -10.56 21.62 -2.36
C GLY A 34 -11.20 20.76 -3.48
N GLY A 35 -12.27 20.03 -3.15
CA GLY A 35 -12.92 19.05 -4.02
C GLY A 35 -12.08 17.79 -4.22
N SER A 36 -12.73 16.74 -4.73
CA SER A 36 -12.11 15.47 -5.16
C SER A 36 -10.79 15.59 -5.93
N PHE A 37 -10.49 16.75 -6.52
CA PHE A 37 -9.26 17.06 -7.23
C PHE A 37 -8.01 17.14 -6.33
N ALA A 38 -8.10 17.74 -5.13
CA ALA A 38 -6.94 17.83 -4.23
C ALA A 38 -6.59 16.45 -3.65
N ALA A 39 -7.60 15.65 -3.31
CA ALA A 39 -7.43 14.24 -2.94
C ALA A 39 -6.89 13.40 -4.11
N ALA A 40 -7.36 13.65 -5.34
CA ALA A 40 -6.83 13.04 -6.55
C ALA A 40 -5.33 13.36 -6.76
N PHE A 41 -4.94 14.62 -6.58
CA PHE A 41 -3.56 15.04 -6.86
C PHE A 41 -2.57 14.58 -5.78
N SER A 42 -2.95 14.73 -4.52
CA SER A 42 -2.09 14.39 -3.39
C SER A 42 -1.93 12.89 -3.24
N VAL A 43 -3.01 12.10 -3.28
CA VAL A 43 -2.99 10.68 -2.88
C VAL A 43 -2.85 9.73 -4.07
N TYR A 44 -3.60 9.96 -5.15
CA TYR A 44 -3.65 9.01 -6.27
C TYR A 44 -2.40 9.04 -7.13
N TRP A 45 -1.76 10.20 -7.31
CA TRP A 45 -0.50 10.28 -8.06
C TRP A 45 0.64 9.52 -7.40
N PRO A 46 0.92 9.71 -6.10
CA PRO A 46 1.88 8.86 -5.40
C PRO A 46 1.51 7.38 -5.43
N ALA A 47 0.22 7.04 -5.28
CA ALA A 47 -0.23 5.66 -5.34
C ALA A 47 -0.02 5.03 -6.73
N LEU A 48 -0.23 5.78 -7.82
CA LEU A 48 0.09 5.35 -9.18
C LEU A 48 1.60 5.15 -9.36
N GLY A 49 2.41 6.10 -8.89
CA GLY A 49 3.87 5.98 -8.92
C GLY A 49 4.36 4.72 -8.20
N ILE A 50 3.84 4.46 -7.00
CA ILE A 50 4.17 3.25 -6.24
C ILE A 50 3.67 2.00 -6.95
N THR A 51 2.50 2.03 -7.58
CA THR A 51 1.99 0.87 -8.34
C THR A 51 2.91 0.50 -9.50
N VAL A 52 3.40 1.49 -10.25
CA VAL A 52 4.38 1.27 -11.32
C VAL A 52 5.67 0.67 -10.76
N LEU A 53 6.16 1.18 -9.64
CA LEU A 53 7.36 0.65 -8.97
C LEU A 53 7.16 -0.78 -8.45
N VAL A 54 6.00 -1.08 -7.84
CA VAL A 54 5.63 -2.42 -7.37
C VAL A 54 5.59 -3.40 -8.55
N ALA A 55 5.03 -2.99 -9.70
CA ALA A 55 5.03 -3.80 -10.91
C ALA A 55 6.46 -4.04 -11.45
N ALA A 56 7.30 -3.00 -11.47
CA ALA A 56 8.71 -3.13 -11.86
C ALA A 56 9.48 -4.09 -10.93
N VAL A 57 9.25 -4.00 -9.62
CA VAL A 57 9.82 -4.92 -8.62
C VAL A 57 9.34 -6.36 -8.84
N ALA A 58 8.06 -6.56 -9.17
CA ALA A 58 7.53 -7.88 -9.50
C ALA A 58 8.21 -8.50 -10.73
N ILE A 59 8.36 -7.71 -11.81
CA ILE A 59 9.07 -8.15 -13.04
C ILE A 59 10.53 -8.50 -12.72
N TYR A 60 11.23 -7.61 -12.00
CA TYR A 60 12.61 -7.85 -11.60
C TYR A 60 12.75 -9.12 -10.76
N ALA A 61 11.85 -9.34 -9.81
CA ALA A 61 11.83 -10.54 -8.96
C ALA A 61 11.56 -11.81 -9.76
N ALA A 62 10.68 -11.75 -10.77
CA ALA A 62 10.38 -12.87 -11.64
C ALA A 62 11.61 -13.28 -12.48
N VAL A 63 12.35 -12.31 -13.01
CA VAL A 63 13.55 -12.55 -13.83
C VAL A 63 14.72 -13.04 -12.99
N THR A 64 14.96 -12.42 -11.83
CA THR A 64 16.15 -12.70 -10.99
C THR A 64 15.90 -13.71 -9.86
N ARG A 65 14.65 -14.15 -9.70
CA ARG A 65 14.19 -14.97 -8.57
C ARG A 65 14.40 -14.33 -7.19
N ALA A 66 14.60 -13.01 -7.12
CA ALA A 66 14.86 -12.25 -5.89
C ALA A 66 13.58 -11.98 -5.06
N TRP A 67 12.72 -12.99 -4.88
CA TRP A 67 11.41 -12.85 -4.24
C TRP A 67 11.44 -12.33 -2.81
N THR A 68 12.48 -12.65 -2.03
CA THR A 68 12.63 -12.15 -0.66
C THR A 68 12.92 -10.65 -0.64
N THR A 69 13.79 -10.18 -1.55
CA THR A 69 14.09 -8.74 -1.68
C THR A 69 12.86 -7.98 -2.15
N ALA A 70 12.12 -8.54 -3.12
CA ALA A 70 10.86 -7.95 -3.58
C ALA A 70 9.83 -7.80 -2.46
N ALA A 71 9.65 -8.83 -1.63
CA ALA A 71 8.75 -8.78 -0.48
C ALA A 71 9.11 -7.62 0.46
N LEU A 72 10.39 -7.48 0.82
CA LEU A 72 10.86 -6.41 1.71
C LEU A 72 10.66 -5.02 1.10
N VAL A 73 10.97 -4.85 -0.19
CA VAL A 73 10.81 -3.57 -0.89
C VAL A 73 9.35 -3.16 -0.95
N VAL A 74 8.47 -4.07 -1.38
CA VAL A 74 7.01 -3.79 -1.49
C VAL A 74 6.41 -3.52 -0.11
N SER A 75 6.80 -4.28 0.92
CA SER A 75 6.37 -4.02 2.29
C SER A 75 6.81 -2.64 2.79
N ALA A 76 8.06 -2.25 2.53
CA ALA A 76 8.57 -0.93 2.92
C ALA A 76 7.81 0.21 2.20
N MET A 77 7.60 0.08 0.89
CA MET A 77 6.83 1.05 0.11
C MET A 77 5.39 1.17 0.61
N THR A 78 4.75 0.03 0.89
CA THR A 78 3.39 -0.02 1.45
C THR A 78 3.34 0.68 2.80
N ALA A 79 4.33 0.44 3.68
CA ALA A 79 4.39 1.08 5.00
C ALA A 79 4.60 2.60 4.91
N VAL A 80 5.54 3.06 4.07
CA VAL A 80 5.80 4.49 3.88
C VAL A 80 4.57 5.21 3.33
N TRP A 81 3.93 4.63 2.30
CA TRP A 81 2.73 5.22 1.73
C TRP A 81 1.56 5.21 2.71
N SER A 82 1.38 4.12 3.46
CA SER A 82 0.31 4.01 4.45
C SER A 82 0.46 5.05 5.57
N ALA A 83 1.68 5.20 6.11
CA ALA A 83 1.96 6.22 7.12
C ALA A 83 1.73 7.64 6.58
N TRP A 84 2.15 7.89 5.33
CA TRP A 84 1.90 9.17 4.68
C TRP A 84 0.39 9.40 4.47
N ALA A 85 -0.36 8.44 3.93
CA ALA A 85 -1.79 8.55 3.70
C ALA A 85 -2.59 8.77 5.00
N LEU A 86 -2.22 8.08 6.09
CA LEU A 86 -2.84 8.27 7.41
C LEU A 86 -2.55 9.64 8.04
N SER A 87 -1.47 10.33 7.63
CA SER A 87 -1.20 11.69 8.07
C SER A 87 -2.04 12.76 7.35
N GLN A 88 -2.73 12.37 6.26
CA GLN A 88 -3.57 13.27 5.49
C GLN A 88 -5.01 13.23 6.03
N GLY A 89 -5.30 14.03 7.08
CA GLY A 89 -6.61 14.07 7.75
C GLY A 89 -7.78 14.24 6.77
N TYR A 90 -7.67 15.18 5.83
CA TYR A 90 -8.69 15.43 4.81
C TYR A 90 -9.05 14.20 3.95
N VAL A 91 -8.11 13.29 3.71
CA VAL A 91 -8.36 12.07 2.92
C VAL A 91 -9.21 11.10 3.72
N MET A 92 -8.93 10.99 5.01
CA MET A 92 -9.68 10.13 5.92
C MET A 92 -11.07 10.72 6.18
N ASP A 93 -11.20 12.04 6.28
CA ASP A 93 -12.50 12.70 6.40
C ASP A 93 -13.35 12.53 5.12
N HIS A 94 -12.72 12.63 3.95
CA HIS A 94 -13.39 12.41 2.66
C HIS A 94 -13.67 10.92 2.38
N ARG A 95 -12.87 9.99 2.91
CA ARG A 95 -13.01 8.54 2.74
C ARG A 95 -12.78 7.82 4.08
N PRO A 96 -13.78 7.84 4.98
CA PRO A 96 -13.61 7.38 6.36
C PRO A 96 -13.29 5.90 6.47
N THR A 97 -13.71 5.08 5.51
CA THR A 97 -13.42 3.63 5.51
C THR A 97 -12.06 3.28 4.90
N LEU A 98 -11.33 4.25 4.33
CA LEU A 98 -10.02 4.02 3.71
C LEU A 98 -9.02 3.51 4.75
N ASP A 99 -9.14 3.98 5.99
CA ASP A 99 -8.36 3.57 7.16
C ASP A 99 -8.26 2.04 7.30
N ASN A 100 -9.37 1.32 7.16
CA ASN A 100 -9.48 -0.12 7.31
C ASN A 100 -8.65 -0.84 6.25
N TYR A 101 -8.66 -0.36 5.01
CA TYR A 101 -7.84 -0.90 3.93
C TYR A 101 -6.37 -0.61 4.13
N VAL A 102 -6.02 0.60 4.59
CA VAL A 102 -4.64 1.00 4.85
C VAL A 102 -4.04 0.17 5.99
N TRP A 103 -4.76 0.02 7.11
CA TRP A 103 -4.33 -0.81 8.23
C TRP A 103 -4.21 -2.29 7.86
N THR A 104 -5.14 -2.81 7.06
CA THR A 104 -5.08 -4.19 6.58
C THR A 104 -3.88 -4.40 5.66
N GLY A 105 -3.64 -3.48 4.73
CA GLY A 105 -2.47 -3.50 3.86
C GLY A 105 -1.15 -3.44 4.64
N LEU A 106 -1.09 -2.59 5.67
CA LEU A 106 0.05 -2.46 6.56
C LEU A 106 0.31 -3.76 7.36
N ALA A 107 -0.74 -4.39 7.88
CA ALA A 107 -0.63 -5.66 8.60
C ALA A 107 -0.11 -6.78 7.68
N LEU A 108 -0.56 -6.83 6.43
CA LEU A 108 -0.05 -7.76 5.41
C LEU A 108 1.41 -7.46 5.07
N ALA A 109 1.80 -6.19 4.91
CA ALA A 109 3.18 -5.79 4.69
C ALA A 109 4.11 -6.20 5.86
N ALA A 110 3.65 -6.04 7.11
CA ALA A 110 4.37 -6.47 8.30
C ALA A 110 4.53 -8.00 8.34
N THR A 111 3.46 -8.73 8.06
CA THR A 111 3.47 -10.20 7.99
C THR A 111 4.44 -10.69 6.91
N ALA A 112 4.41 -10.08 5.73
CA ALA A 112 5.34 -10.39 4.64
C ALA A 112 6.80 -10.12 5.04
N THR A 113 7.06 -9.06 5.81
CA THR A 113 8.41 -8.74 6.32
C THR A 113 8.91 -9.83 7.26
N VAL A 114 8.08 -10.27 8.22
CA VAL A 114 8.40 -11.37 9.13
C VAL A 114 8.69 -12.66 8.35
N LEU A 115 7.83 -13.01 7.38
CA LEU A 115 8.05 -14.20 6.54
C LEU A 115 9.35 -14.10 5.72
N ALA A 116 9.68 -12.92 5.20
CA ALA A 116 10.89 -12.69 4.41
C ALA A 116 12.17 -12.77 5.26
N THR A 117 12.15 -12.28 6.50
CA THR A 117 13.30 -12.33 7.42
C THR A 117 13.50 -13.72 8.01
N SER A 118 12.43 -14.41 8.40
CA SER A 118 12.50 -15.80 8.89
C SER A 118 13.05 -16.76 7.84
N ALA A 119 12.74 -16.55 6.56
CA ALA A 119 13.27 -17.37 5.46
C ALA A 119 14.78 -17.19 5.22
N ARG A 120 15.40 -16.10 5.71
CA ARG A 120 16.85 -15.87 5.61
C ARG A 120 17.65 -16.55 6.73
N GLY A 121 17.00 -16.92 7.83
CA GLY A 121 17.64 -17.49 9.02
C GLY A 121 17.70 -19.03 9.08
N GLY A 122 17.24 -19.73 8.03
CA GLY A 122 17.30 -21.20 8.00
C GLY A 122 18.75 -21.70 7.91
N PRO A 123 19.10 -22.81 8.61
CA PRO A 123 20.44 -23.38 8.55
C PRO A 123 20.78 -23.76 7.10
N ARG A 124 21.94 -23.28 6.62
CA ARG A 124 22.54 -23.75 5.37
C ARG A 124 23.08 -25.15 5.65
N VAL A 125 22.31 -26.18 5.33
CA VAL A 125 22.77 -27.58 5.30
C VAL A 125 23.21 -27.90 3.89
#